data_AF-A0A9D8KB33-F1
#
_entry.id   AF-A0A9D8KB33-F1
#
_cell.length_a   1.000
_cell.length_b   1.000
_cell.length_c   1.000
_cell.angle_alpha   90.00
_cell.angle_beta   90.00
_cell.angle_gamma   90.00
#
_symmetry.space_group_name_H-M   'P 1'
#
loop_
_entity.id
_entity.type
_entity.pdbx_description
1 polymer ?
#
loop_
_entity_poly.entity_id
_entity_poly.type
_entity_poly.pdbx_seq_one_letter_code
_entity_poly.pdbx_strand_id
1 'polypeptide(L)' 'MTENNVVFSRTSAHREIHSDLERVDAHEIQPEEYEEIPELTEEDFANGVIRRPGLPDQPFGVKPLHGS' A
#
# COMPACT_ATOMS: atom_id res chain seq x y z
N MET A 1 12.70 12.67 16.72
CA MET A 1 11.72 12.03 15.82
C MET A 1 12.50 11.02 15.01
N THR A 2 12.29 9.73 15.25
CA THR A 2 13.06 8.66 14.58
C THR A 2 12.25 8.20 13.39
N GLU A 3 12.69 8.53 12.19
CA GLU A 3 12.02 8.13 10.95
C GLU A 3 12.37 6.66 10.64
N ASN A 4 11.36 5.79 10.64
CA ASN A 4 11.51 4.39 10.27
C ASN A 4 11.39 4.23 8.75
N ASN A 5 12.52 4.13 8.06
CA ASN A 5 12.58 3.92 6.61
C ASN A 5 12.40 2.44 6.25
N VAL A 6 11.17 1.97 6.10
CA VAL A 6 10.87 0.58 5.72
C VAL A 6 11.05 0.39 4.22
N VAL A 7 12.14 -0.26 3.82
CA VAL A 7 12.41 -0.66 2.44
C VAL A 7 11.76 -2.01 2.15
N PHE A 8 10.64 -2.02 1.42
CA PHE A 8 10.02 -3.26 0.94
C PHE A 8 10.88 -3.87 -0.17
N SER A 9 11.62 -4.92 0.16
CA SER A 9 12.41 -5.69 -0.79
C SER A 9 11.67 -6.97 -1.17
N ARG A 10 11.49 -7.20 -2.48
CA ARG A 10 10.90 -8.46 -2.98
C ARG A 10 11.82 -9.61 -2.60
N THR A 11 11.36 -10.51 -1.74
CA THR A 11 12.07 -11.76 -1.44
C THR A 11 11.95 -12.66 -2.68
N SER A 12 13.08 -12.95 -3.31
CA SER A 12 13.16 -14.03 -4.31
C SER A 12 13.15 -15.37 -3.56
N ALA A 13 12.76 -16.46 -4.24
CA ALA A 13 12.76 -17.82 -3.66
C ALA A 13 14.12 -18.27 -3.06
N HIS A 14 15.20 -17.53 -3.32
CA HIS A 14 16.55 -17.76 -2.84
C HIS A 14 16.97 -16.90 -1.65
N ARG A 15 16.11 -16.01 -1.13
CA ARG A 15 16.42 -15.21 0.06
C ARG A 15 15.43 -15.54 1.16
N GLU A 16 15.97 -15.91 2.31
CA GLU A 16 15.21 -16.06 3.55
C GLU A 16 14.51 -14.75 3.86
N ILE A 17 13.22 -14.84 4.15
CA ILE A 17 12.42 -13.71 4.60
C ILE A 17 13.00 -13.35 5.96
N HIS A 18 13.62 -12.18 6.09
CA HIS A 18 14.26 -11.76 7.34
C HIS A 18 13.23 -11.45 8.46
N SER A 19 11.95 -11.45 8.12
CA SER A 19 10.85 -11.30 9.06
C SER A 19 10.50 -12.66 9.66
N ASP A 20 10.41 -12.68 10.99
CA ASP A 20 9.85 -13.79 11.75
C ASP A 20 8.34 -13.88 11.47
N LEU A 21 7.95 -14.86 10.64
CA LEU A 21 6.55 -15.04 10.22
C LEU A 21 5.70 -15.69 11.31
N GLU A 22 6.28 -16.54 12.16
CA GLU A 22 5.53 -17.16 13.28
C GLU A 22 5.10 -16.09 14.28
N ARG A 23 5.98 -15.11 14.55
CA ARG A 23 5.64 -13.96 15.40
C ARG A 23 4.57 -13.06 14.79
N VAL A 24 4.57 -12.88 13.47
CA VAL A 24 3.56 -12.06 12.77
C VAL A 24 2.20 -12.76 12.75
N ASP A 25 2.17 -14.07 12.52
CA ASP A 25 0.93 -14.87 12.51
C ASP A 25 0.26 -14.92 13.89
N ALA A 26 1.07 -14.98 14.95
CA ALA A 26 0.59 -14.93 16.34
C ALA A 26 0.20 -13.53 16.83
N HIS A 27 0.36 -12.47 16.02
CA HIS A 27 0.07 -11.10 16.44
C HIS A 27 -1.43 -10.82 16.46
N GLU A 28 -1.94 -10.43 17.64
CA GLU A 28 -3.30 -9.91 17.79
C GLU A 28 -3.28 -8.39 17.69
N ILE A 29 -3.92 -7.88 16.63
CA ILE A 29 -4.04 -6.46 16.33
C ILE A 29 -4.69 -5.71 17.51
N GLN A 30 -4.02 -4.69 18.03
CA GLN A 30 -4.55 -3.83 19.08
C GLN A 30 -5.09 -2.50 18.51
N PRO A 31 -6.19 -1.95 19.07
CA PRO A 31 -6.76 -0.68 18.60
C PRO A 31 -5.77 0.49 18.62
N GLU A 32 -4.88 0.53 19.61
CA GLU A 32 -3.88 1.58 19.81
C GLU A 32 -2.85 1.63 18.67
N GLU A 33 -2.60 0.49 17.99
CA GLU A 33 -1.71 0.42 16.83
C GLU A 33 -2.23 1.23 15.64
N TYR A 34 -3.53 1.56 15.63
CA TYR A 34 -4.22 2.26 14.55
C TYR A 34 -4.66 3.67 14.95
N GLU A 35 -4.39 4.13 16.17
CA GLU A 35 -4.79 5.46 16.66
C GLU A 35 -4.15 6.61 15.88
N GLU A 36 -2.94 6.41 15.35
CA GLU A 36 -2.23 7.42 14.57
C GLU A 36 -2.55 7.37 13.07
N ILE A 37 -3.47 6.50 12.63
CA ILE A 37 -3.83 6.42 11.21
C ILE A 37 -4.58 7.68 10.82
N PRO A 38 -4.18 8.35 9.72
CA PRO A 38 -4.88 9.53 9.26
C PRO A 38 -6.33 9.19 8.88
N GLU A 39 -7.23 10.11 9.20
CA GLU A 39 -8.61 10.03 8.74
C GLU A 39 -8.66 10.09 7.21
N LEU A 40 -9.42 9.20 6.59
CA LEU A 40 -9.64 9.25 5.15
C LEU A 40 -10.60 10.39 4.80
N THR A 41 -10.12 11.35 4.03
CA THR A 41 -10.89 12.53 3.63
C THR A 41 -11.49 12.38 2.24
N GLU A 42 -12.47 13.23 1.91
CA GLU A 42 -13.05 13.30 0.55
C GLU A 42 -12.02 13.69 -0.51
N GLU A 43 -11.00 14.46 -0.12
CA GLU A 43 -9.86 14.82 -1.00
C GLU A 43 -9.02 13.58 -1.34
N ASP A 44 -8.80 12.69 -0.39
CA ASP A 44 -8.08 11.43 -0.62
C ASP A 44 -8.86 10.53 -1.59
N PHE A 45 -10.18 10.47 -1.43
CA PHE A 45 -11.05 9.70 -2.33
C PHE A 45 -11.12 10.31 -3.73
N ALA A 46 -11.11 11.63 -3.86
CA ALA A 46 -11.10 12.32 -5.15
C ALA A 46 -9.84 11.99 -5.97
N ASN A 47 -8.72 11.75 -5.29
CA ASN A 47 -7.44 11.38 -5.92
C ASN A 47 -7.23 9.86 -6.01
N GLY A 48 -8.17 9.06 -5.53
CA GLY A 48 -8.07 7.59 -5.50
C GLY A 48 -8.00 6.97 -6.89
N VAL A 49 -7.04 6.06 -7.12
CA VAL A 49 -6.90 5.32 -8.38
C VAL A 49 -7.37 3.89 -8.20
N ILE A 50 -8.46 3.51 -8.89
CA ILE A 50 -8.93 2.13 -8.92
C ILE A 50 -8.06 1.32 -9.88
N ARG A 51 -7.32 0.34 -9.35
CA ARG A 51 -6.51 -0.59 -10.15
C ARG A 51 -7.22 -1.93 -10.29
N ARG A 52 -7.31 -2.44 -11.51
CA ARG A 52 -7.83 -3.79 -11.77
C ARG A 52 -6.69 -4.80 -11.64
N PRO A 53 -6.83 -5.85 -10.83
CA PRO A 53 -5.80 -6.88 -10.70
C PRO A 53 -5.52 -7.55 -12.06
N GLY A 54 -4.24 -7.81 -12.35
CA GLY A 54 -3.80 -8.47 -13.58
C GLY A 54 -3.68 -7.56 -14.82
N LEU A 55 -4.06 -6.29 -14.73
CA LEU A 55 -3.79 -5.30 -15.76
C LEU A 55 -2.60 -4.41 -15.36
N PRO A 56 -1.78 -3.94 -16.31
CA PRO A 56 -0.80 -2.90 -16.04
C PRO A 56 -1.50 -1.66 -15.49
N ASP A 57 -0.77 -0.80 -14.78
CA ASP A 57 -1.29 0.46 -14.23
C ASP A 57 -1.89 1.31 -15.36
N GLN A 58 -3.21 1.16 -15.56
CA GLN A 58 -3.98 1.95 -16.49
C GLN A 58 -4.66 3.06 -15.69
N PRO A 59 -4.43 4.35 -16.01
CA PRO A 59 -5.19 5.41 -15.38
C PRO A 59 -6.66 5.23 -15.74
N PHE A 60 -7.49 4.98 -14.73
CA PHE A 60 -8.93 4.88 -14.93
C PHE A 60 -9.46 6.28 -15.26
N GLY A 61 -9.88 6.52 -16.51
CA GLY A 61 -10.70 7.67 -16.85
C GLY A 61 -10.04 8.89 -17.52
N VAL A 62 -8.87 8.79 -18.15
CA VAL A 62 -8.44 9.85 -19.09
C VAL A 62 -8.74 9.39 -20.52
N LYS A 63 -9.89 9.81 -21.07
CA LYS A 63 -9.99 9.90 -22.53
C LYS A 63 -8.90 10.90 -22.95
N PRO A 64 -7.97 10.56 -23.84
CA PRO A 64 -7.04 11.55 -24.33
C PRO A 64 -7.87 12.61 -25.07
N LEU A 65 -7.85 13.85 -24.57
CA LEU A 65 -8.26 15.03 -25.32
C LEU A 65 -7.29 15.15 -26.52
N HIS A 66 -7.55 14.38 -27.57
CA HIS A 66 -7.01 14.67 -28.88
C HIS A 66 -7.76 15.88 -29.38
N GLY A 67 -7.04 17.00 -29.49
CA GLY A 67 -7.53 18.21 -30.12
C GLY A 67 -7.98 17.93 -31.56
N SER A 68 -8.97 18.69 -31.99
CA SER A 68 -9.27 19.00 -33.39
C SER A 68 -9.68 20.45 -33.46
#